data_AF-A0A965ASQ3-F1
#
_entry.id   AF-A0A965ASQ3-F1
#
_cell.length_a   1.000
_cell.length_b   1.000
_cell.length_c   1.000
_cell.angle_alpha   90.00
_cell.angle_beta   90.00
_cell.angle_gamma   90.00
#
_symmetry.space_group_name_H-M   'P 1'
#
loop_
_entity.id
_entity.type
_entity.pdbx_description
1 polymer ?
#
loop_
_entity_poly.entity_id
_entity_poly.type
_entity_poly.pdbx_seq_one_letter_code
_entity_poly.pdbx_strand_id
1 'polypeptide(L)'
;MAHFAKVENGVVQQVIVVADFDCGGGEFPASEPVGQEFLASLGLEGDWKQTSYNSNFRGVYASAGWSYDSVNDEFVAPVVEEPAEP
;
A
#
# COMPACT_ATOMS: atom_id res chain seq x y z
N MET A 1 6.09 0.34 -11.94
CA MET A 1 4.67 0.47 -11.52
C MET A 1 4.65 0.32 -10.02
N ALA A 2 4.42 1.42 -9.32
CA ALA A 2 4.38 1.46 -7.86
C ALA A 2 2.95 1.18 -7.40
N HIS A 3 2.78 0.36 -6.36
CA HIS A 3 1.47 0.17 -5.75
C HIS A 3 1.43 0.94 -4.45
N PHE A 4 0.32 1.62 -4.17
CA PHE A 4 0.11 2.36 -2.95
C PHE A 4 -1.14 1.84 -2.27
N ALA A 5 -0.99 1.40 -1.03
CA ALA A 5 -2.07 0.95 -0.17
C ALA A 5 -2.52 2.10 0.73
N LYS A 6 -3.80 2.47 0.67
CA LYS A 6 -4.41 3.43 1.58
C LYS A 6 -4.70 2.73 2.89
N VAL A 7 -4.00 3.11 3.94
CA VAL A 7 -4.24 2.66 5.30
C VAL A 7 -5.13 3.69 6.00
N GLU A 8 -6.21 3.22 6.61
CA GLU A 8 -7.13 4.02 7.40
C GLU A 8 -7.45 3.25 8.67
N ASN A 9 -7.19 3.85 9.84
CA ASN A 9 -7.32 3.18 11.15
C ASN A 9 -6.53 1.86 11.25
N GLY A 10 -5.38 1.77 10.59
CA GLY A 10 -4.55 0.55 10.58
C GLY A 10 -5.05 -0.54 9.63
N VAL A 11 -6.07 -0.26 8.80
CA VAL A 11 -6.61 -1.21 7.81
C VAL A 11 -6.46 -0.63 6.40
N VAL A 12 -6.02 -1.46 5.46
CA VAL A 12 -5.92 -1.13 4.05
C VAL A 12 -7.32 -1.07 3.44
N GLN A 13 -7.77 0.13 3.12
CA GLN A 13 -9.08 0.35 2.49
C GLN A 13 -9.05 0.04 1.00
N GLN A 14 -7.97 0.43 0.32
CA GLN A 14 -7.82 0.27 -1.12
C GLN A 14 -6.35 0.27 -1.53
N VAL A 15 -6.08 -0.29 -2.70
CA VAL A 15 -4.75 -0.29 -3.31
C VAL A 15 -4.88 0.27 -4.70
N ILE A 16 -4.01 1.22 -5.03
CA ILE A 16 -3.97 1.86 -6.35
C ILE A 16 -2.59 1.70 -6.96
N VAL A 17 -2.54 1.75 -8.28
CA VAL A 17 -1.31 1.64 -9.05
C VAL A 17 -0.95 3.02 -9.58
N VAL A 18 0.26 3.46 -9.27
CA VAL A 18 0.84 4.70 -9.77
C VAL A 18 1.99 4.35 -10.71
N ALA A 19 2.11 5.09 -11.81
CA ALA A 19 3.22 4.86 -12.72
C ALA A 19 4.55 5.26 -12.07
N ASP A 20 5.61 4.54 -12.41
CA ASP A 20 6.95 4.79 -11.85
C ASP A 20 7.41 6.24 -12.11
N PHE A 21 7.06 6.74 -13.29
CA PHE A 21 7.34 8.11 -13.73
C PHE A 21 6.68 9.16 -12.82
N ASP A 22 5.42 8.95 -12.43
CA ASP A 22 4.70 9.84 -11.51
C ASP A 22 5.25 9.78 -10.08
N CYS A 23 5.99 8.71 -9.74
CA CYS A 23 6.74 8.60 -8.48
C CYS A 23 8.19 9.07 -8.61
N GLY A 24 8.50 9.91 -9.60
CA GLY A 24 9.84 10.48 -9.80
C GLY A 24 10.81 9.58 -10.58
N GLY A 25 10.34 8.45 -11.11
CA GLY A 25 11.14 7.48 -11.88
C GLY A 25 12.20 6.75 -11.06
N GLY A 26 12.03 6.73 -9.73
CA GLY A 26 12.96 6.11 -8.79
C GLY A 26 12.37 4.88 -8.10
N GLU A 27 13.23 4.14 -7.42
CA GLU A 27 12.81 3.01 -6.58
C GLU A 27 12.50 3.48 -5.15
N PHE A 28 11.81 2.65 -4.38
CA PHE A 28 11.63 2.88 -2.94
C PHE A 28 13.01 3.00 -2.26
N PRO A 29 13.21 3.88 -1.25
CA PRO A 29 12.22 4.73 -0.57
C PRO A 29 12.03 6.13 -1.17
N ALA A 30 12.77 6.51 -2.21
CA ALA A 30 12.71 7.86 -2.77
C ALA A 30 11.41 8.12 -3.53
N SER A 31 10.79 7.08 -4.10
CA SER A 31 9.52 7.18 -4.84
C SER A 31 8.27 7.26 -3.97
N GLU A 32 8.34 6.83 -2.71
CA GLU A 32 7.22 6.88 -1.77
C GLU A 32 6.71 8.31 -1.53
N PRO A 33 7.52 9.29 -1.11
CA PRO A 33 7.04 10.65 -0.86
C PRO A 33 6.52 11.32 -2.13
N VAL A 34 7.17 11.10 -3.28
CA VAL A 34 6.72 11.67 -4.57
C VAL A 34 5.37 11.09 -4.99
N GLY A 35 5.19 9.76 -4.83
CA GLY A 35 3.91 9.12 -5.07
C GLY A 35 2.83 9.62 -4.11
N GLN A 36 3.13 9.79 -2.83
CA GLN A 36 2.19 10.36 -1.87
C GLN A 36 1.76 11.79 -2.25
N GLU A 37 2.69 12.64 -2.67
CA GLU A 37 2.40 13.99 -3.16
C GLU A 37 1.52 13.96 -4.42
N PHE A 38 1.80 13.04 -5.35
CA PHE A 38 0.98 12.85 -6.55
C PHE A 38 -0.46 12.44 -6.18
N LEU A 39 -0.62 11.51 -5.23
CA LEU A 39 -1.93 11.08 -4.74
C LEU A 39 -2.68 12.21 -4.03
N ALA A 40 -2.00 12.97 -3.19
CA ALA A 40 -2.57 14.16 -2.57
C ALA A 40 -3.02 15.19 -3.62
N SER A 41 -2.25 15.38 -4.69
CA SER A 41 -2.60 16.26 -5.82
C SER A 41 -3.87 15.81 -6.57
N LEU A 42 -4.14 14.50 -6.60
CA LEU A 42 -5.37 13.93 -7.14
C LEU A 42 -6.59 14.06 -6.20
N GLY A 43 -6.41 14.61 -4.99
CA GLY A 43 -7.43 14.65 -3.95
C GLY A 43 -7.59 13.33 -3.19
N LEU A 44 -6.63 12.41 -3.33
CA LEU A 44 -6.57 11.16 -2.57
C LEU A 44 -5.80 11.40 -1.28
N GLU A 45 -6.39 12.17 -0.39
CA GLU A 45 -5.82 12.45 0.93
C GLU A 45 -5.91 11.19 1.83
N GLY A 46 -4.85 10.92 2.57
CA GLY A 46 -4.77 9.80 3.53
C GLY A 46 -3.38 9.20 3.66
N ASP A 47 -3.26 8.19 4.52
CA ASP A 47 -2.03 7.44 4.72
C ASP A 47 -1.84 6.43 3.58
N TRP A 48 -1.11 6.85 2.54
CA TRP A 48 -0.70 5.96 1.46
C TRP A 48 0.68 5.39 1.75
N LYS A 49 0.80 4.07 1.69
CA LYS A 49 2.08 3.37 1.88
C LYS A 49 2.43 2.59 0.64
N GLN A 50 3.68 2.70 0.20
CA GLN A 50 4.13 1.98 -0.99
C GLN A 50 4.20 0.47 -0.67
N THR A 51 3.63 -0.34 -1.55
CA THR A 51 3.70 -1.81 -1.51
C THR A 51 4.22 -2.32 -2.84
N SER A 52 4.91 -3.44 -2.83
CA SER A 52 5.49 -4.04 -4.04
C SER A 52 5.04 -5.47 -4.17
N TYR A 53 4.53 -5.80 -5.36
CA TYR A 53 4.16 -7.16 -5.73
C TYR A 53 5.34 -8.15 -5.62
N ASN A 54 6.56 -7.65 -5.82
CA ASN A 54 7.80 -8.43 -5.75
C ASN A 54 8.36 -8.63 -4.34
N SER A 55 7.66 -8.21 -3.27
CA SER A 55 8.14 -8.33 -1.89
C SER A 55 9.51 -7.69 -1.63
N ASN A 56 10.00 -6.80 -2.50
CA ASN A 56 11.30 -6.13 -2.34
C ASN A 56 11.32 -5.18 -1.14
N PHE A 57 10.16 -4.64 -0.75
CA PHE A 57 10.00 -3.68 0.34
C PHE A 57 8.70 -3.98 1.09
N ARG A 58 8.74 -3.95 2.43
CA ARG A 58 7.61 -4.27 3.34
C ARG A 58 7.03 -5.68 3.22
N GLY A 59 7.87 -6.63 2.79
CA GLY A 59 7.65 -8.08 2.88
C GLY A 59 6.61 -8.68 1.93
N VAL A 60 5.49 -7.98 1.69
CA VAL A 60 4.30 -8.55 1.04
C VAL A 60 3.51 -7.49 0.27
N TYR A 61 2.76 -7.98 -0.73
CA TYR A 61 1.80 -7.17 -1.47
C TYR A 61 0.52 -6.97 -0.65
N ALA A 62 0.34 -5.76 -0.13
CA ALA A 62 -0.87 -5.41 0.60
C ALA A 62 -2.07 -5.44 -0.34
N SER A 63 -3.21 -5.94 0.14
CA SER A 63 -4.48 -5.88 -0.58
C SER A 63 -5.54 -5.18 0.29
N ALA A 64 -6.64 -4.76 -0.32
CA ALA A 64 -7.77 -4.23 0.46
C ALA A 64 -8.24 -5.26 1.50
N GLY A 65 -8.47 -4.80 2.74
CA GLY A 65 -8.80 -5.61 3.90
C GLY A 65 -7.60 -6.06 4.75
N TRP A 66 -6.36 -5.84 4.30
CA TRP A 66 -5.17 -6.13 5.11
C TRP A 66 -5.01 -5.13 6.25
N SER A 67 -4.39 -5.53 7.35
CA SER A 67 -4.00 -4.61 8.42
C SER A 67 -2.57 -4.12 8.17
N TYR A 68 -2.27 -2.89 8.52
CA TYR A 68 -0.91 -2.35 8.49
C TYR A 68 -0.37 -2.27 9.91
N ASP A 69 0.73 -2.99 10.16
CA ASP A 69 1.44 -2.96 11.43
C ASP A 69 2.51 -1.86 11.37
N SER A 70 2.23 -0.74 12.03
CA SER A 70 3.16 0.40 12.09
C SER A 70 4.41 0.14 12.93
N VAL A 71 4.46 -0.96 13.69
CA VAL A 71 5.59 -1.30 14.56
C VAL A 71 6.66 -2.06 13.78
N ASN A 72 6.24 -3.03 12.97
CA ASN A 72 7.10 -3.87 12.14
C ASN A 72 7.20 -3.35 10.70
N ASP A 73 6.46 -2.29 10.37
CA ASP A 73 6.39 -1.70 9.03
C ASP A 73 5.95 -2.71 7.96
N GLU A 74 5.05 -3.61 8.34
CA GLU A 74 4.59 -4.75 7.53
C GLU A 74 3.07 -4.70 7.31
N PHE A 75 2.62 -5.27 6.20
CA PHE A 75 1.20 -5.53 5.98
C PHE A 75 0.85 -6.95 6.43
N VAL A 76 -0.19 -7.06 7.24
CA VAL A 76 -0.70 -8.31 7.80
C VAL A 76 -1.98 -8.68 7.05
N ALA A 77 -1.99 -9.85 6.44
CA ALA A 77 -3.19 -10.36 5.78
C ALA A 77 -4.35 -10.48 6.79
N PRO A 78 -5.59 -10.14 6.39
CA PRO A 78 -6.73 -10.42 7.24
C PRO A 78 -6.87 -11.94 7.33
N VAL A 79 -7.17 -12.45 8.52
CA VAL A 79 -7.60 -13.83 8.69
C VAL A 79 -8.98 -13.91 8.04
N VAL A 80 -9.03 -14.30 6.77
CA VAL A 80 -10.28 -14.64 6.11
C VAL A 80 -10.71 -15.95 6.74
N GLU A 81 -11.64 -15.92 7.69
CA GLU A 81 -12.41 -17.11 8.03
C GLU A 81 -13.16 -17.51 6.76
N GLU A 82 -12.62 -18.50 6.04
CA GLU A 82 -13.35 -19.19 4.99
C GLU A 82 -14.70 -19.60 5.60
N PRO A 83 -15.85 -19.12 5.09
CA PRO A 83 -17.12 -19.59 5.60
C PRO A 83 -17.14 -21.09 5.33
N ALA A 84 -17.08 -21.88 6.41
CA ALA A 84 -17.19 -23.33 6.35
C ALA A 84 -18.45 -23.64 5.53
N GLU A 85 -18.24 -24.16 4.31
CA GLU A 85 -19.33 -24.56 3.43
C GLU A 85 -20.20 -25.59 4.17
N PRO A 86 -21.52 -25.38 4.26
CA PRO A 86 -22.43 -26.24 5.03
C PRO A 86 -22.61 -27.64 4.42
#